data_AF-A0A433ZTY8-F1
#
_entry.id   AF-A0A433ZTY8-F1
#
_cell.length_a   1.000
_cell.length_b   1.000
_cell.length_c   1.000
_cell.angle_alpha   90.00
_cell.angle_beta   90.00
_cell.angle_gamma   90.00
#
_symmetry.space_group_name_H-M   'P 1'
#
loop_
_entity.id
_entity.type
_entity.pdbx_description
1 polymer ?
#
loop_
_entity_poly.entity_id
_entity_poly.type
_entity_poly.pdbx_seq_one_letter_code
_entity_poly.pdbx_strand_id
1 'polypeptide(L)'
;MSALSTDLALIRRGDFQGSQSERLLVYILLIAAKTGRNPTPLFELRRDALQPHPLKPDTHALLITYKRRGNNIAVQSLRRTREIESAVSVRTDIATLFQEVLRFTSPLVNQVPAELKDCLWLFERDKRGKYGGGITCLNCSNVHYVTGRFVVKHNLRGDDIDPASGEEKPLQLTFMRLRKTFASRLWHLTGGDVVRTANALGNQPQVTDAHYLAVTQRWFDVIVLSANALKPNFAEKRMIRPPSASWRKRCKYRLKR
;
A
#
# COMPACT_ATOMS: atom_id res chain seq x y z
N MET A 1 3.79 -6.90 -10.51
CA MET A 1 3.13 -5.79 -11.24
C MET A 1 2.45 -6.26 -12.53
N SER A 2 3.07 -7.13 -13.34
CA SER A 2 2.48 -7.65 -14.60
C SER A 2 1.03 -8.18 -14.44
N ALA A 3 0.77 -9.04 -13.45
CA ALA A 3 -0.58 -9.57 -13.18
C ALA A 3 -1.66 -8.49 -12.96
N LEU A 4 -1.34 -7.43 -12.21
CA LEU A 4 -2.26 -6.29 -12.01
C LEU A 4 -2.49 -5.51 -13.31
N SER A 5 -1.45 -5.35 -14.14
CA SER A 5 -1.56 -4.72 -15.46
C SER A 5 -2.51 -5.49 -16.36
N THR A 6 -2.35 -6.82 -16.40
CA THR A 6 -3.16 -7.73 -17.22
C THR A 6 -4.62 -7.66 -16.80
N ASP A 7 -4.90 -7.81 -15.50
CA ASP A 7 -6.28 -7.75 -15.01
C ASP A 7 -6.88 -6.35 -15.21
N LEU A 8 -6.13 -5.26 -15.01
CA LEU A 8 -6.62 -3.90 -15.30
C LEU A 8 -6.96 -3.73 -16.78
N ALA A 9 -6.15 -4.27 -17.69
CA ALA A 9 -6.42 -4.22 -19.13
C ALA A 9 -7.70 -4.98 -19.48
N LEU A 10 -7.90 -6.18 -18.91
CA LEU A 10 -9.12 -6.96 -19.09
C LEU A 10 -10.35 -6.23 -18.54
N ILE A 11 -10.24 -5.60 -17.36
CA ILE A 11 -11.34 -4.83 -16.76
C ILE A 11 -11.76 -3.69 -17.68
N ARG A 12 -10.79 -2.97 -18.25
CA ARG A 12 -11.05 -1.82 -19.13
C ARG A 12 -11.64 -2.21 -20.48
N ARG A 13 -11.32 -3.40 -20.99
CA ARG A 13 -11.90 -3.97 -22.22
C ARG A 13 -13.29 -4.56 -22.00
N GLY A 14 -13.66 -4.86 -20.75
CA GLY A 14 -14.91 -5.55 -20.41
C GLY A 14 -14.80 -7.07 -20.33
N ASP A 15 -13.62 -7.63 -20.59
CA ASP A 15 -13.38 -9.08 -20.69
C ASP A 15 -12.99 -9.73 -19.34
N PHE A 16 -12.96 -8.95 -18.26
CA PHE A 16 -12.53 -9.46 -16.95
C PHE A 16 -13.51 -10.48 -16.37
N GLN A 17 -13.06 -11.73 -16.31
CA GLN A 17 -13.78 -12.84 -15.68
C GLN A 17 -13.48 -12.88 -14.18
N GLY A 18 -14.33 -12.23 -13.39
CA GLY A 18 -14.24 -12.22 -11.93
C GLY A 18 -15.39 -11.45 -11.27
N SER A 19 -15.59 -11.69 -9.98
CA SER A 19 -16.57 -10.98 -9.16
C SER A 19 -16.26 -9.49 -9.06
N GLN A 20 -17.25 -8.69 -8.65
CA GLN A 20 -17.06 -7.26 -8.41
C GLN A 20 -15.96 -7.02 -7.35
N SER A 21 -15.88 -7.84 -6.30
CA SER A 21 -14.81 -7.76 -5.29
C SER A 21 -13.41 -8.04 -5.87
N GLU A 22 -13.27 -8.99 -6.79
CA GLU A 22 -12.02 -9.26 -7.52
C GLU A 22 -11.61 -8.09 -8.41
N ARG A 23 -12.58 -7.47 -9.09
CA ARG A 23 -12.34 -6.24 -9.86
C ARG A 23 -11.81 -5.13 -8.94
N LEU A 24 -12.50 -4.84 -7.84
CA LEU A 24 -12.09 -3.78 -6.90
C LEU A 24 -10.74 -4.08 -6.23
N LEU A 25 -10.40 -5.35 -6.01
CA LEU A 25 -9.09 -5.75 -5.49
C LEU A 25 -7.95 -5.22 -6.38
N VAL A 26 -8.09 -5.33 -7.70
CA VAL A 26 -7.07 -4.85 -8.66
C VAL A 26 -6.81 -3.35 -8.45
N TYR A 27 -7.88 -2.56 -8.33
CA TYR A 27 -7.78 -1.11 -8.11
C TYR A 27 -7.14 -0.75 -6.78
N ILE A 28 -7.59 -1.37 -5.69
CA ILE A 28 -7.05 -1.03 -4.37
C ILE A 28 -5.58 -1.47 -4.21
N LEU A 29 -5.17 -2.60 -4.81
CA LEU A 29 -3.76 -3.03 -4.82
C LEU A 29 -2.89 -2.06 -5.64
N LEU A 30 -3.39 -1.57 -6.79
CA LEU A 30 -2.70 -0.55 -7.59
C LEU A 30 -2.55 0.77 -6.84
N ILE A 31 -3.62 1.24 -6.18
CA ILE A 31 -3.59 2.45 -5.36
C ILE A 31 -2.64 2.26 -4.17
N ALA A 32 -2.67 1.11 -3.51
CA ALA A 32 -1.75 0.78 -2.41
C ALA A 32 -0.28 0.80 -2.86
N ALA A 33 0.02 0.15 -3.99
CA ALA A 33 1.38 0.10 -4.53
C ALA A 33 1.91 1.49 -4.97
N LYS A 34 1.01 2.40 -5.38
CA LYS A 34 1.37 3.74 -5.86
C LYS A 34 1.38 4.83 -4.80
N THR A 35 0.62 4.66 -3.72
CA THR A 35 0.53 5.64 -2.63
C THR A 35 1.35 5.22 -1.41
N GLY A 36 1.61 3.92 -1.28
CA GLY A 36 2.21 3.33 -0.09
C GLY A 36 1.36 3.51 1.17
N ARG A 37 0.07 3.87 1.10
CA ARG A 37 -0.76 4.16 2.29
C ARG A 37 -1.02 2.93 3.15
N ASN A 38 -1.33 3.16 4.43
CA ASN A 38 -1.71 2.08 5.34
C ASN A 38 -2.99 1.38 4.86
N PRO A 39 -3.19 0.09 5.18
CA PRO A 39 -4.35 -0.67 4.69
C PRO A 39 -5.67 -0.09 5.18
N THR A 40 -5.79 0.24 6.47
CA THR A 40 -7.03 0.76 7.05
C THR A 40 -7.53 2.04 6.36
N PRO A 41 -6.71 3.11 6.21
CA PRO A 41 -7.15 4.29 5.47
C PRO A 41 -7.46 4.04 3.99
N LEU A 42 -6.89 2.98 3.37
CA LEU A 42 -7.23 2.60 2.00
C LEU A 42 -8.60 1.92 1.94
N PHE A 43 -8.91 1.00 2.85
CA PHE A 43 -10.22 0.35 2.92
C PHE A 43 -11.35 1.33 3.29
N GLU A 44 -11.01 2.41 3.98
CA GLU A 44 -11.94 3.45 4.44
C GLU A 44 -11.98 4.67 3.51
N LEU A 45 -11.44 4.56 2.30
CA LEU A 45 -11.55 5.63 1.32
C LEU A 45 -13.02 5.95 1.04
N ARG A 46 -13.33 7.23 1.21
CA ARG A 46 -14.64 7.79 0.89
C ARG A 46 -14.72 8.16 -0.59
N ARG A 47 -15.94 8.33 -1.10
CA ARG A 47 -16.19 8.77 -2.48
C ARG A 47 -15.66 10.17 -2.78
N ASP A 48 -15.60 11.03 -1.76
CA ASP A 48 -15.08 12.41 -1.80
C ASP A 48 -13.57 12.50 -1.49
N ALA A 49 -12.86 11.37 -1.34
CA ALA A 49 -11.46 11.36 -0.91
C ALA A 49 -10.49 11.94 -1.94
N LEU A 50 -10.88 12.06 -3.21
CA LEU A 50 -10.05 12.67 -4.25
C LEU A 50 -10.53 14.09 -4.55
N GLN A 51 -9.71 15.08 -4.20
CA GLN A 51 -10.02 16.51 -4.36
C GLN A 51 -9.06 17.16 -5.37
N PRO A 52 -9.44 18.25 -6.06
CA PRO A 52 -8.49 19.03 -6.86
C PRO A 52 -7.41 19.67 -5.97
N HIS A 53 -6.19 19.84 -6.49
CA HIS A 53 -5.15 20.56 -5.77
C HIS A 53 -5.44 22.07 -5.79
N PRO A 54 -5.44 22.78 -4.64
CA PRO A 54 -5.89 24.18 -4.56
C PRO A 54 -5.10 25.13 -5.46
N LEU A 55 -3.79 24.90 -5.60
CA LEU A 55 -2.90 25.74 -6.43
C LEU A 55 -2.61 25.17 -7.83
N LYS A 56 -2.92 23.89 -8.06
CA LYS A 56 -2.50 23.17 -9.28
C LYS A 56 -3.59 22.19 -9.73
N PRO A 57 -4.86 22.63 -9.83
CA PRO A 57 -6.01 21.73 -10.02
C PRO A 57 -5.93 20.93 -11.33
N ASP A 58 -5.25 21.51 -12.31
CA ASP A 58 -5.03 21.00 -13.65
C ASP A 58 -4.02 19.86 -13.75
N THR A 59 -3.05 19.84 -12.84
CA THR A 59 -1.90 18.92 -12.90
C THR A 59 -1.81 18.02 -11.68
N HIS A 60 -2.53 18.32 -10.61
CA HIS A 60 -2.46 17.58 -9.35
C HIS A 60 -3.85 17.36 -8.73
N ALA A 61 -3.99 16.23 -8.05
CA ALA A 61 -5.11 15.92 -7.17
C ALA A 61 -4.60 15.64 -5.76
N LEU A 62 -5.45 15.84 -4.76
CA LEU A 62 -5.22 15.50 -3.37
C LEU A 62 -5.99 14.23 -3.04
N LEU A 63 -5.29 13.20 -2.56
CA LEU A 63 -5.92 12.04 -1.93
C LEU A 63 -5.95 12.25 -0.42
N ILE A 64 -7.16 12.34 0.12
CA ILE A 64 -7.44 12.55 1.54
C ILE A 64 -7.77 11.20 2.18
N THR A 65 -7.03 10.85 3.24
CA THR A 65 -7.20 9.59 3.96
C THR A 65 -7.35 9.85 5.45
N TYR A 66 -8.23 9.09 6.12
CA TYR A 66 -8.49 9.24 7.55
C TYR A 66 -7.78 8.15 8.35
N LYS A 67 -7.10 8.52 9.44
CA LYS A 67 -6.47 7.57 10.38
C LYS A 67 -7.26 7.55 11.68
N ARG A 68 -7.84 6.39 12.00
CA ARG A 68 -8.57 6.17 13.27
C ARG A 68 -7.69 6.36 14.51
N ARG A 69 -6.43 5.91 14.46
CA ARG A 69 -5.47 6.10 15.55
C ARG A 69 -4.91 7.52 15.50
N GLY A 70 -5.29 8.35 16.48
CA GLY A 70 -4.88 9.74 16.58
C GLY A 70 -5.78 10.74 15.84
N ASN A 71 -6.94 10.30 15.34
CA ASN A 71 -7.94 11.14 14.65
C ASN A 71 -7.33 12.15 13.65
N ASN A 72 -6.47 11.65 12.76
CA ASN A 72 -5.66 12.51 11.90
C ASN A 72 -6.02 12.32 10.42
N ILE A 73 -6.08 13.43 9.69
CA ILE A 73 -6.29 13.47 8.24
C ILE A 73 -4.93 13.52 7.57
N ALA A 74 -4.68 12.59 6.66
CA ALA A 74 -3.45 12.54 5.89
C ALA A 74 -3.76 12.83 4.41
N VAL A 75 -3.21 13.94 3.92
CA VAL A 75 -3.36 14.42 2.54
C VAL A 75 -2.12 14.03 1.72
N GLN A 76 -2.32 13.56 0.50
CA GLN A 76 -1.24 13.27 -0.45
C GLN A 76 -1.50 14.00 -1.77
N SER A 77 -0.54 14.81 -2.21
CA SER A 77 -0.56 15.38 -3.56
C SER A 77 -0.12 14.32 -4.58
N LEU A 78 -0.92 14.17 -5.63
CA LEU A 78 -0.76 13.18 -6.69
C LEU A 78 -0.74 13.92 -8.02
N ARG A 79 0.34 13.74 -8.79
CA ARG A 79 0.41 14.28 -10.16
C ARG A 79 -0.59 13.53 -11.05
N ARG A 80 -1.38 14.28 -11.83
CA ARG A 80 -2.19 13.77 -12.93
C ARG A 80 -1.32 13.62 -14.17
N THR A 81 -1.49 12.53 -14.90
CA THR A 81 -0.79 12.30 -16.17
C THR A 81 -1.77 12.58 -17.30
N ARG A 82 -1.44 13.52 -18.20
CA ARG A 82 -2.32 13.95 -19.30
C ARG A 82 -2.17 13.14 -20.60
N GLU A 83 -1.25 12.19 -20.67
CA GLU A 83 -0.91 11.54 -21.95
C GLU A 83 -1.43 10.10 -22.04
N ILE A 84 -2.16 9.84 -23.13
CA ILE A 84 -2.44 8.50 -23.66
C ILE A 84 -1.15 8.05 -24.35
N GLU A 85 -0.23 7.46 -23.59
CA GLU A 85 0.93 6.78 -24.18
C GLU A 85 0.67 5.28 -24.22
N SER A 86 0.69 4.74 -25.43
CA SER A 86 0.60 3.33 -25.72
C SER A 86 1.90 2.61 -25.36
N ALA A 87 1.74 1.31 -25.09
CA ALA A 87 2.77 0.29 -24.87
C ALA A 87 3.46 0.26 -23.49
N VAL A 88 3.05 -0.76 -22.72
CA VAL A 88 3.78 -1.45 -21.64
C VAL A 88 3.81 -0.74 -20.27
N SER A 89 2.97 -1.28 -19.36
CA SER A 89 3.03 -1.18 -17.89
C SER A 89 2.50 0.11 -17.21
N VAL A 90 1.22 0.06 -16.78
CA VAL A 90 0.68 0.67 -15.54
C VAL A 90 1.04 2.14 -15.25
N ARG A 91 1.15 3.00 -16.26
CA ARG A 91 1.24 4.46 -16.05
C ARG A 91 -0.12 5.14 -15.76
N THR A 92 -1.19 4.39 -15.48
CA THR A 92 -2.47 4.98 -15.06
C THR A 92 -2.28 5.82 -13.80
N ASP A 93 -2.64 7.09 -13.81
CA ASP A 93 -2.57 7.89 -12.59
C ASP A 93 -3.63 7.42 -11.56
N ILE A 94 -3.39 7.73 -10.29
CA ILE A 94 -4.30 7.32 -9.19
C ILE A 94 -5.66 7.99 -9.36
N ALA A 95 -5.73 9.19 -9.93
CA ALA A 95 -6.98 9.89 -10.16
C ALA A 95 -7.89 9.10 -11.11
N THR A 96 -7.35 8.59 -12.22
CA THR A 96 -8.06 7.77 -13.19
C THR A 96 -8.54 6.46 -12.56
N LEU A 97 -7.68 5.78 -11.78
CA LEU A 97 -8.09 4.57 -11.05
C LEU A 97 -9.25 4.85 -10.10
N PHE A 98 -9.20 5.97 -9.37
CA PHE A 98 -10.26 6.37 -8.44
C PHE A 98 -11.58 6.69 -9.17
N GLN A 99 -11.51 7.42 -10.28
CA GLN A 99 -12.69 7.76 -11.10
C GLN A 99 -13.33 6.51 -11.73
N GLU A 100 -12.54 5.55 -12.19
CA GLU A 100 -13.03 4.27 -12.69
C GLU A 100 -13.79 3.49 -11.59
N VAL A 101 -13.26 3.46 -10.36
CA VAL A 101 -13.92 2.84 -9.20
C VAL A 101 -15.22 3.57 -8.85
N LEU A 102 -15.23 4.91 -8.85
CA LEU A 102 -16.46 5.68 -8.65
C LEU A 102 -17.53 5.26 -9.65
N ARG A 103 -17.18 5.18 -10.94
CA ARG A 103 -18.11 4.77 -12.01
C ARG A 103 -18.69 3.37 -11.76
N PHE A 104 -17.87 2.40 -11.35
CA PHE A 104 -18.34 1.04 -11.09
C PHE A 104 -19.28 0.95 -9.88
N THR A 105 -19.07 1.80 -8.89
CA THR A 105 -19.77 1.73 -7.60
C THR A 105 -20.93 2.70 -7.49
N SER A 106 -21.01 3.73 -8.34
CA SER A 106 -22.11 4.72 -8.37
C SER A 106 -23.51 4.10 -8.45
N PRO A 107 -23.78 3.07 -9.29
CA PRO A 107 -25.12 2.47 -9.37
C PRO A 107 -25.59 1.82 -8.05
N LEU A 108 -24.67 1.50 -7.14
CA LEU A 108 -24.96 0.81 -5.89
C LEU A 108 -25.35 1.76 -4.75
N VAL A 109 -25.02 3.06 -4.88
CA VAL A 109 -25.15 4.05 -3.78
C VAL A 109 -26.60 4.23 -3.32
N ASN A 110 -27.55 4.18 -4.25
CA ASN A 110 -28.97 4.37 -3.92
C ASN A 110 -29.62 3.12 -3.31
N GLN A 111 -28.91 1.98 -3.31
CA GLN A 111 -29.39 0.69 -2.85
C GLN A 111 -28.84 0.31 -1.46
N VAL A 112 -28.03 1.17 -0.85
CA VAL A 112 -27.40 0.93 0.45
C VAL A 112 -27.90 1.88 1.54
N PRO A 113 -27.84 1.46 2.82
CA PRO A 113 -28.08 2.35 3.96
C PRO A 113 -27.17 3.59 3.94
N ALA A 114 -27.61 4.66 4.62
CA ALA A 114 -26.91 5.95 4.67
C ALA A 114 -25.43 5.81 5.09
N GLU A 115 -25.15 4.91 6.02
CA GLU A 115 -23.80 4.63 6.57
C GLU A 115 -22.79 4.16 5.52
N LEU A 116 -23.25 3.55 4.42
CA LEU A 116 -22.40 3.00 3.37
C LEU A 116 -22.35 3.89 2.12
N LYS A 117 -23.18 4.94 2.03
CA LYS A 117 -23.27 5.79 0.82
C LYS A 117 -21.94 6.46 0.48
N ASP A 118 -21.16 6.81 1.49
CA ASP A 118 -19.87 7.46 1.31
C ASP A 118 -18.73 6.49 1.02
N CYS A 119 -18.96 5.18 1.06
CA CYS A 119 -17.93 4.17 0.82
C CYS A 119 -17.54 4.14 -0.66
N LEU A 120 -16.23 4.20 -0.95
CA LEU A 120 -15.72 4.06 -2.32
C LEU A 120 -15.84 2.62 -2.83
N TRP A 121 -15.66 1.63 -1.95
CA TRP A 121 -15.46 0.23 -2.31
C TRP A 121 -16.73 -0.62 -2.24
N LEU A 122 -17.85 -0.09 -2.70
CA LEU A 122 -19.13 -0.81 -2.73
C LEU A 122 -19.12 -1.91 -3.79
N PHE A 123 -19.63 -3.10 -3.44
CA PHE A 123 -19.84 -4.18 -4.38
C PHE A 123 -21.03 -5.06 -3.98
N GLU A 124 -21.64 -5.70 -4.98
CA GLU A 124 -22.66 -6.72 -4.76
C GLU A 124 -22.03 -8.08 -4.46
N ARG A 125 -22.48 -8.72 -3.38
CA ARG A 125 -22.07 -10.08 -3.01
C ARG A 125 -22.75 -11.11 -3.89
N ASP A 126 -22.05 -12.20 -4.14
CA ASP A 126 -22.64 -13.37 -4.79
C ASP A 126 -23.79 -13.93 -3.93
N LYS A 127 -24.98 -14.03 -4.52
CA LYS A 127 -26.17 -14.62 -3.89
C LYS A 127 -25.93 -16.05 -3.43
N ARG A 128 -25.06 -16.79 -4.11
CA ARG A 128 -24.69 -18.18 -3.79
C ARG A 128 -23.57 -18.28 -2.74
N GLY A 129 -23.02 -17.15 -2.30
CA GLY A 129 -21.93 -17.11 -1.32
C GLY A 129 -22.40 -17.35 0.12
N LYS A 130 -21.45 -17.68 1.00
CA LYS A 130 -21.67 -17.93 2.44
C LYS A 130 -22.47 -16.83 3.17
N TYR A 131 -22.36 -15.59 2.72
CA TYR A 131 -22.99 -14.44 3.37
C TYR A 131 -24.24 -13.93 2.63
N GLY A 132 -24.73 -14.69 1.64
CA GLY A 132 -25.85 -14.33 0.79
C GLY A 132 -25.57 -13.12 -0.12
N GLY A 133 -26.62 -12.67 -0.80
CA GLY A 133 -26.58 -11.49 -1.68
C GLY A 133 -26.54 -10.16 -0.94
N GLY A 134 -26.80 -9.08 -1.67
CA GLY A 134 -26.82 -7.71 -1.15
C GLY A 134 -25.48 -6.99 -1.31
N ILE A 135 -25.50 -5.68 -1.02
CA ILE A 135 -24.37 -4.78 -1.27
C ILE A 135 -23.60 -4.52 0.03
N THR A 136 -22.28 -4.52 -0.06
CA THR A 136 -21.39 -4.22 1.08
C THR A 136 -20.12 -3.52 0.62
N CYS A 137 -19.26 -3.13 1.57
CA CYS A 137 -17.94 -2.55 1.31
C CYS A 137 -16.83 -3.60 1.40
N LEU A 138 -15.75 -3.38 0.64
CA LEU A 138 -14.51 -4.09 0.90
C LEU A 138 -14.06 -3.91 2.35
N ASN A 139 -13.63 -5.00 2.97
CA ASN A 139 -13.06 -5.01 4.31
C ASN A 139 -11.85 -5.95 4.35
N CYS A 140 -11.11 -5.95 5.47
CA CYS A 140 -9.91 -6.75 5.63
C CYS A 140 -10.11 -8.23 5.32
N SER A 141 -11.22 -8.82 5.77
CA SER A 141 -11.49 -10.26 5.61
C SER A 141 -11.78 -10.63 4.16
N ASN A 142 -12.66 -9.88 3.48
CA ASN A 142 -12.95 -10.12 2.07
C ASN A 142 -11.71 -9.86 1.21
N VAL A 143 -10.98 -8.77 1.46
CA VAL A 143 -9.75 -8.47 0.72
C VAL A 143 -8.70 -9.55 0.90
N HIS A 144 -8.52 -10.09 2.11
CA HIS A 144 -7.60 -11.20 2.35
C HIS A 144 -7.98 -12.44 1.52
N TYR A 145 -9.26 -12.83 1.54
CA TYR A 145 -9.77 -13.95 0.76
C TYR A 145 -9.55 -13.75 -0.75
N VAL A 146 -9.95 -12.59 -1.29
CA VAL A 146 -9.85 -12.29 -2.71
C VAL A 146 -8.38 -12.15 -3.15
N THR A 147 -7.49 -11.67 -2.27
CA THR A 147 -6.04 -11.62 -2.52
C THR A 147 -5.47 -13.02 -2.67
N GLY A 148 -5.89 -13.98 -1.85
CA GLY A 148 -5.49 -15.38 -2.00
C GLY A 148 -5.89 -15.95 -3.36
N ARG A 149 -7.13 -15.70 -3.80
CA ARG A 149 -7.60 -16.11 -5.13
C ARG A 149 -6.80 -15.45 -6.25
N PHE A 150 -6.47 -14.18 -6.11
CA PHE A 150 -5.64 -13.46 -7.08
C PHE A 150 -4.22 -14.07 -7.19
N VAL A 151 -3.60 -14.40 -6.06
CA VAL A 151 -2.27 -15.06 -6.02
C VAL A 151 -2.32 -16.40 -6.73
N VAL A 152 -3.35 -17.21 -6.48
CA VAL A 152 -3.53 -18.52 -7.14
C VAL A 152 -3.81 -18.36 -8.63
N LYS A 153 -4.75 -17.49 -9.01
CA LYS A 153 -5.15 -17.23 -10.42
C LYS A 153 -3.95 -16.88 -11.30
N HIS A 154 -3.03 -16.08 -10.79
CA HIS A 154 -1.85 -15.61 -11.52
C HIS A 154 -0.58 -16.42 -11.22
N ASN A 155 -0.70 -17.53 -10.46
CA ASN A 155 0.42 -18.37 -10.02
C ASN A 155 1.59 -17.53 -9.46
N LEU A 156 1.28 -16.55 -8.61
CA LEU A 156 2.31 -15.66 -8.07
C LEU A 156 3.14 -16.42 -7.04
N ARG A 157 4.43 -16.58 -7.33
CA ARG A 157 5.40 -17.23 -6.45
C ARG A 157 6.22 -16.21 -5.67
N GLY A 158 6.62 -16.59 -4.46
CA GLY A 158 7.56 -15.85 -3.63
C GLY A 158 8.91 -16.53 -3.60
N ASP A 159 9.87 -15.88 -2.95
CA ASP A 159 11.27 -16.34 -2.93
C ASP A 159 11.54 -17.45 -1.91
N ASP A 160 10.57 -17.75 -1.04
CA ASP A 160 10.69 -18.79 -0.02
C ASP A 160 10.43 -20.18 -0.63
N ILE A 161 11.33 -21.13 -0.38
CA ILE A 161 11.14 -22.52 -0.79
C ILE A 161 10.37 -23.29 0.27
N ASP A 162 9.45 -24.15 -0.16
CA ASP A 162 8.80 -25.13 0.67
C ASP A 162 9.77 -26.29 0.96
N PRO A 163 10.17 -26.50 2.23
CA PRO A 163 11.11 -27.56 2.58
C PRO A 163 10.55 -28.97 2.32
N ALA A 164 9.22 -29.13 2.19
CA ALA A 164 8.61 -30.43 1.91
C ALA A 164 8.51 -30.75 0.42
N SER A 165 8.17 -29.76 -0.44
CA SER A 165 8.02 -30.00 -1.88
C SER A 165 9.22 -29.57 -2.73
N GLY A 166 10.12 -28.74 -2.18
CA GLY A 166 11.22 -28.13 -2.93
C GLY A 166 10.78 -27.01 -3.89
N GLU A 167 9.49 -26.66 -3.90
CA GLU A 167 8.95 -25.62 -4.78
C GLU A 167 8.88 -24.24 -4.10
N GLU A 168 8.86 -23.18 -4.92
CA GLU A 168 8.56 -21.83 -4.44
C GLU A 168 7.16 -21.74 -3.84
N LYS A 169 7.07 -21.16 -2.65
CA LYS A 169 5.81 -20.91 -1.96
C LYS A 169 4.98 -19.85 -2.70
N PRO A 170 3.65 -19.90 -2.61
CA PRO A 170 2.79 -18.83 -3.08
C PRO A 170 3.16 -17.48 -2.45
N LEU A 171 3.15 -16.42 -3.27
CA LEU A 171 3.49 -15.08 -2.84
C LEU A 171 2.53 -14.61 -1.73
N GLN A 172 3.08 -14.31 -0.56
CA GLN A 172 2.33 -13.68 0.54
C GLN A 172 2.06 -12.20 0.23
N LEU A 173 1.11 -11.92 -0.66
CA LEU A 173 0.78 -10.56 -1.07
C LEU A 173 0.00 -9.85 0.04
N THR A 174 0.57 -8.78 0.59
CA THR A 174 -0.09 -7.95 1.61
C THR A 174 0.12 -6.47 1.32
N PHE A 175 -0.84 -5.64 1.74
CA PHE A 175 -0.75 -4.18 1.67
C PHE A 175 0.47 -3.63 2.42
N MET A 176 0.85 -4.29 3.53
CA MET A 176 2.05 -3.92 4.28
C MET A 176 3.33 -4.20 3.50
N ARG A 177 3.40 -5.30 2.74
CA ARG A 177 4.53 -5.54 1.82
C ARG A 177 4.56 -4.51 0.70
N LEU A 178 3.42 -4.20 0.07
CA LEU A 178 3.34 -3.15 -0.95
C LEU A 178 3.83 -1.80 -0.40
N ARG A 179 3.44 -1.44 0.82
CA ARG A 179 3.92 -0.24 1.52
C ARG A 179 5.42 -0.27 1.78
N LYS A 180 5.99 -1.40 2.22
CA LYS A 180 7.45 -1.55 2.40
C LYS A 180 8.18 -1.37 1.08
N THR A 181 7.73 -2.01 0.00
CA THR A 181 8.31 -1.85 -1.33
C THR A 181 8.24 -0.39 -1.81
N PHE A 182 7.13 0.29 -1.58
CA PHE A 182 6.99 1.72 -1.89
C PHE A 182 7.96 2.58 -1.07
N ALA A 183 8.08 2.32 0.24
CA ALA A 183 9.02 3.03 1.12
C ALA A 183 10.47 2.87 0.67
N SER A 184 10.90 1.64 0.35
CA SER A 184 12.25 1.37 -0.17
C SER A 184 12.52 2.11 -1.48
N ARG A 185 11.56 2.10 -2.41
CA ARG A 185 11.68 2.87 -3.67
C ARG A 185 11.84 4.36 -3.39
N LEU A 186 11.03 4.92 -2.51
CA LEU A 186 11.07 6.34 -2.18
C LEU A 186 12.37 6.75 -1.49
N TRP A 187 12.90 5.91 -0.60
CA TRP A 187 14.21 6.11 0.03
C TRP A 187 15.32 6.27 -1.01
N HIS A 188 15.39 5.36 -1.99
CA HIS A 188 16.38 5.46 -3.06
C HIS A 188 16.16 6.68 -3.95
N LEU A 189 14.91 7.00 -4.31
CA LEU A 189 14.58 8.16 -5.15
C LEU A 189 14.86 9.50 -4.46
N THR A 190 14.83 9.53 -3.14
CA THR A 190 15.12 10.75 -2.36
C THR A 190 16.60 10.86 -1.96
N GLY A 191 17.44 9.91 -2.37
CA GLY A 191 18.85 9.87 -1.99
C GLY A 191 19.06 9.65 -0.49
N GLY A 192 18.10 9.01 0.20
CA GLY A 192 18.15 8.80 1.65
C GLY A 192 17.61 9.96 2.50
N ASP A 193 16.83 10.88 1.93
CA ASP A 193 16.18 11.94 2.71
C ASP A 193 15.01 11.38 3.53
N VAL A 194 15.22 11.26 4.84
CA VAL A 194 14.25 10.74 5.81
C VAL A 194 12.99 11.60 5.86
N VAL A 195 13.11 12.93 5.78
CA VAL A 195 11.98 13.86 5.90
C VAL A 195 11.09 13.75 4.66
N ARG A 196 11.67 13.78 3.46
CA ARG A 196 10.93 13.59 2.21
C ARG A 196 10.27 12.21 2.15
N THR A 197 10.99 11.17 2.58
CA THR A 197 10.46 9.81 2.63
C THR A 197 9.29 9.69 3.61
N ALA A 198 9.42 10.24 4.82
CA ALA A 198 8.38 10.24 5.84
C ALA A 198 7.12 10.98 5.38
N ASN A 199 7.28 12.17 4.81
CA ASN A 199 6.18 12.99 4.33
C ASN A 199 5.37 12.28 3.24
N ALA A 200 6.03 11.65 2.25
CA ALA A 200 5.31 10.93 1.21
C ALA A 200 4.63 9.64 1.71
N LEU A 201 5.16 8.98 2.75
CA LEU A 201 4.50 7.87 3.44
C LEU A 201 3.34 8.30 4.36
N GLY A 202 3.15 9.61 4.54
CA GLY A 202 2.18 10.19 5.47
C GLY A 202 2.54 9.91 6.94
N ASN A 203 3.83 9.79 7.26
CA ASN A 203 4.34 9.61 8.63
C ASN A 203 4.94 10.93 9.15
N GLN A 204 5.00 11.06 10.47
CA GLN A 204 5.89 12.05 11.11
C GLN A 204 7.36 11.56 10.97
N PRO A 205 8.35 12.44 10.70
CA PRO A 205 9.75 12.06 10.49
C PRO A 205 10.33 11.15 11.58
N GLN A 206 9.98 11.42 12.85
CA GLN A 206 10.42 10.66 14.03
C GLN A 206 9.98 9.18 14.03
N VAL A 207 8.92 8.81 13.29
CA VAL A 207 8.40 7.42 13.23
C VAL A 207 9.06 6.62 12.10
N THR A 208 9.65 7.30 11.11
CA THR A 208 10.26 6.64 9.94
C THR A 208 11.63 6.04 10.29
N ASP A 209 12.36 6.68 11.18
CA ASP A 209 13.70 6.27 11.64
C ASP A 209 13.67 4.89 12.36
N ALA A 210 12.70 4.68 13.25
CA ALA A 210 12.63 3.48 14.08
C ALA A 210 12.05 2.22 13.39
N HIS A 211 11.19 2.36 12.37
CA HIS A 211 10.39 1.25 11.85
C HIS A 211 10.69 0.83 10.41
N TYR A 212 11.31 1.68 9.58
CA TYR A 212 11.61 1.36 8.19
C TYR A 212 13.09 1.03 7.96
N LEU A 213 14.00 1.65 8.73
CA LEU A 213 15.45 1.46 8.59
C LEU A 213 16.00 0.25 9.37
N ALA A 214 15.27 -0.23 10.38
CA ALA A 214 15.67 -1.41 11.16
C ALA A 214 15.56 -2.74 10.39
N VAL A 215 14.80 -2.78 9.28
CA VAL A 215 14.69 -3.99 8.42
C VAL A 215 15.88 -4.12 7.46
N THR A 216 16.78 -3.14 7.43
CA THR A 216 17.98 -3.10 6.57
C THR A 216 19.30 -3.38 7.31
N GLN A 217 19.27 -3.89 8.55
CA GLN A 217 20.49 -4.14 9.32
C GLN A 217 21.46 -5.14 8.65
N ARG A 218 20.94 -6.12 7.89
CA ARG A 218 21.76 -7.13 7.20
C ARG A 218 22.56 -6.59 6.01
N TRP A 219 22.29 -5.35 5.57
CA TRP A 219 23.01 -4.68 4.47
C TRP A 219 24.07 -3.69 4.98
N PHE A 220 23.95 -3.21 6.23
CA PHE A 220 24.96 -2.34 6.83
C PHE A 220 26.30 -3.07 6.99
N ASP A 221 26.28 -4.35 7.36
CA ASP A 221 27.52 -5.12 7.52
C ASP A 221 28.28 -5.31 6.20
N VAL A 222 27.56 -5.48 5.08
CA VAL A 222 28.18 -5.63 3.76
C VAL A 222 28.77 -4.30 3.27
N ILE A 223 28.10 -3.17 3.52
CA ILE A 223 28.58 -1.85 3.11
C ILE A 223 29.73 -1.37 4.00
N VAL A 224 29.69 -1.65 5.32
CA VAL A 224 30.79 -1.31 6.24
C VAL A 224 32.04 -2.13 5.94
N LEU A 225 31.90 -3.41 5.56
CA LEU A 225 33.03 -4.24 5.14
C LEU A 225 33.63 -3.79 3.80
N SER A 226 32.82 -3.33 2.83
CA SER A 226 33.33 -2.76 1.58
C SER A 226 33.89 -1.33 1.72
N ALA A 227 33.39 -0.54 2.67
CA ALA A 227 33.89 0.81 2.93
C ALA A 227 35.24 0.81 3.68
N ASN A 228 35.48 -0.16 4.57
CA ASN A 228 36.77 -0.31 5.27
C ASN A 228 37.92 -0.81 4.36
N ALA A 229 37.61 -1.32 3.16
CA ALA A 229 38.61 -1.74 2.18
C ALA A 229 39.16 -0.58 1.33
N LEU A 230 38.59 0.64 1.45
CA LEU A 230 38.96 1.81 0.65
C LEU A 230 39.11 3.06 1.53
N LYS A 231 40.16 3.10 2.37
CA LYS A 231 41.08 4.25 2.55
C LYS A 231 42.02 4.05 3.76
N PRO A 232 43.34 4.25 3.58
CA PRO A 232 44.29 4.40 4.67
C PRO A 232 44.30 5.85 5.20
N ASN A 233 44.64 6.00 6.49
CA ASN A 233 45.02 7.22 7.20
C ASN A 233 44.09 8.44 7.11
N PHE A 234 43.28 8.63 8.15
CA PHE A 234 43.20 9.95 8.80
C PHE A 234 43.02 9.77 10.30
N ALA A 235 43.97 10.32 11.05
CA ALA A 235 44.05 10.23 12.50
C ALA A 235 43.14 11.25 13.20
N GLU A 236 42.77 10.87 14.41
CA GLU A 236 42.47 11.69 15.60
C GLU A 236 41.13 12.43 15.76
N LYS A 237 40.57 12.15 16.95
CA LYS A 237 39.86 13.05 17.89
C LYS A 237 38.39 13.38 17.59
N ARG A 238 37.49 12.66 18.26
CA ARG A 238 37.03 12.98 19.64
C ARG A 238 36.02 11.94 20.15
N MET A 239 36.33 11.43 21.34
CA MET A 239 35.43 10.65 22.20
C MET A 239 34.19 11.47 22.57
N ILE A 240 33.02 10.88 22.39
CA ILE A 240 31.83 11.17 23.21
C ILE A 240 31.34 9.81 23.72
N ARG A 241 31.49 9.57 25.03
CA ARG A 241 30.98 8.38 25.72
C ARG A 241 29.44 8.44 25.79
N PRO A 242 28.73 7.30 25.70
CA PRO A 242 27.27 7.28 25.80
C PRO A 242 26.81 7.39 27.27
N PRO A 243 25.65 8.01 27.57
CA PRO A 243 25.05 7.89 28.89
C PRO A 243 24.44 6.50 29.09
N SER A 244 24.64 6.03 30.31
CA SER A 244 24.35 4.73 30.92
C SER A 244 22.96 4.13 30.69
N ALA A 245 22.98 2.79 30.65
CA ALA A 245 21.85 1.89 30.75
C ALA A 245 20.98 2.14 32.00
N SER A 246 19.72 2.50 31.77
CA SER A 246 18.58 2.17 32.63
C SER A 246 17.35 2.13 31.72
N TRP A 247 16.25 1.53 32.18
CA TRP A 247 15.01 1.24 31.41
C TRP A 247 14.98 -0.11 30.67
N ARG A 248 15.18 -1.21 31.42
CA ARG A 248 14.47 -2.46 31.15
C ARG A 248 13.32 -2.62 32.16
N LYS A 249 12.18 -3.11 31.64
CA LYS A 249 11.00 -3.73 32.31
C LYS A 249 9.83 -2.81 32.66
N ARG A 250 8.77 -2.90 31.84
CA ARG A 250 7.44 -3.41 32.26
C ARG A 250 6.49 -3.54 31.07
N CYS A 251 6.13 -4.77 30.73
CA CYS A 251 4.83 -5.12 30.12
C CYS A 251 4.58 -6.62 30.36
N LYS A 252 3.89 -6.92 31.47
CA LYS A 252 3.17 -8.17 31.73
C LYS A 252 1.68 -7.79 31.74
N TYR A 253 0.86 -8.39 30.90
CA TYR A 253 -0.57 -8.72 31.12
C TYR A 253 -0.97 -9.63 29.93
N ARG A 254 -1.02 -10.95 30.08
CA ARG A 254 -1.99 -11.83 30.75
C ARG A 254 -3.28 -11.99 29.94
N LEU A 255 -3.34 -13.13 29.26
CA LEU A 255 -4.51 -13.82 28.72
C LEU A 255 -5.58 -14.05 29.80
N LYS A 256 -6.84 -13.95 29.36
CA LYS A 256 -8.07 -14.68 29.74
C LYS A 256 -9.24 -13.70 29.90
N ARG A 257 -10.23 -13.82 29.01
CA ARG A 257 -11.40 -14.67 29.22
C ARG A 257 -11.87 -15.19 27.87
#